data_AF-A0A9P6XT71-F1
#
_entry.id   AF-A0A9P6XT71-F1
#
_cell.length_a   1.000
_cell.length_b   1.000
_cell.length_c   1.000
_cell.angle_alpha   90.00
_cell.angle_beta   90.00
_cell.angle_gamma   90.00
#
_symmetry.space_group_name_H-M   'P 1'
#
loop_
_entity.id
_entity.type
_entity.pdbx_description
1 polymer ?
#
loop_
_entity_poly.entity_id
_entity_poly.type
_entity_poly.pdbx_seq_one_letter_code
_entity_poly.pdbx_strand_id
1 'polypeptide(L)'
;MSQSEALAYLVLGRSLTGASSDQTQQVNAASAALSAGSGLLASQLGAKLGLDDAGVSQSRALGGSVIGVGKYISPKLYVGYGVSLVGAGSVITLKYLLRRGFDVEVESSTVENRGSINWRREK
;
A
#
# COMPACT_ATOMS: atom_id res chain seq x y z
N MET A 1 10.13 -7.24 -15.97
CA MET A 1 9.88 -5.98 -16.70
C MET A 1 9.89 -4.88 -15.68
N SER A 2 10.83 -3.94 -15.77
CA SER A 2 10.93 -2.83 -14.83
C SER A 2 9.80 -1.82 -15.10
N GLN A 3 9.25 -1.18 -14.07
CA GLN A 3 8.20 -0.16 -14.23
C GLN A 3 8.63 0.98 -15.18
N SER A 4 9.93 1.25 -15.22
CA SER A 4 10.59 2.18 -16.14
C SER A 4 10.42 1.81 -17.61
N GLU A 5 10.45 0.53 -17.97
CA GLU A 5 10.22 0.06 -19.36
C GLU A 5 8.77 0.25 -19.79
N ALA A 6 7.81 -0.03 -18.91
CA ALA A 6 6.38 0.12 -19.22
C ALA A 6 6.01 1.59 -19.49
N LEU A 7 6.57 2.51 -18.71
CA LEU A 7 6.31 3.94 -18.83
C LEU A 7 6.98 4.55 -20.07
N ALA A 8 8.16 4.05 -20.46
CA ALA A 8 8.83 4.46 -21.69
C ALA A 8 8.06 4.09 -22.97
N TYR A 9 7.42 2.91 -22.99
CA TYR A 9 6.55 2.54 -24.09
C TYR A 9 5.31 3.45 -24.19
N LEU A 10 4.77 3.92 -23.06
CA LEU A 10 3.64 4.85 -23.03
C LEU A 10 4.01 6.27 -23.46
N VAL A 11 5.18 6.77 -23.07
CA VAL A 11 5.59 8.16 -23.35
C VAL A 11 6.30 8.29 -24.71
N LEU A 12 7.16 7.33 -25.06
CA LEU A 12 8.04 7.43 -26.23
C LEU A 12 7.63 6.49 -27.38
N GLY A 13 6.67 5.57 -27.14
CA GLY A 13 6.22 4.59 -28.13
C GLY A 13 7.27 3.51 -28.47
N ARG A 14 8.41 3.50 -27.77
CA ARG A 14 9.52 2.57 -27.99
C ARG A 14 10.30 2.32 -26.70
N SER A 15 11.02 1.21 -26.67
CA SER A 15 11.91 0.84 -25.55
C SER A 15 12.98 1.91 -25.30
N LEU A 16 13.41 2.04 -24.04
CA LEU A 16 14.54 2.88 -23.60
C LEU A 16 15.90 2.41 -24.14
N THR A 17 15.99 1.22 -24.72
CA THR A 17 17.23 0.69 -25.32
C THR A 17 17.63 1.51 -26.54
N GLY A 18 18.56 2.46 -26.35
CA GLY A 18 19.06 3.39 -27.37
C GLY A 18 18.65 4.85 -27.19
N ALA A 19 17.96 5.20 -26.10
CA ALA A 19 17.68 6.60 -25.75
C ALA A 19 18.96 7.32 -25.27
N SER A 20 19.13 8.60 -25.62
CA SER A 20 20.25 9.39 -25.10
C SER A 20 20.14 9.53 -23.57
N SER A 21 21.27 9.74 -22.91
CA SER A 21 21.34 9.94 -21.45
C SER A 21 20.37 11.03 -20.96
N ASP A 22 20.18 12.08 -21.75
CA ASP A 22 19.30 13.21 -21.42
C ASP A 22 17.81 12.82 -21.48
N GLN A 23 17.43 12.01 -22.47
CA GLN A 23 16.06 11.50 -22.59
C GLN A 23 15.72 10.52 -21.46
N THR A 24 16.71 9.73 -21.01
CA THR A 24 16.56 8.82 -19.88
C THR A 24 16.35 9.58 -18.57
N GLN A 25 17.08 10.68 -18.36
CA GLN A 25 16.90 11.55 -17.20
C GLN A 25 15.53 12.24 -17.20
N GLN A 26 15.04 12.67 -18.36
CA GLN A 26 13.75 13.34 -18.49
C GLN A 26 12.58 12.39 -18.18
N VAL A 27 12.64 11.13 -18.64
CA VAL A 27 11.65 10.09 -18.32
C VAL A 27 11.67 9.73 -16.83
N ASN A 28 12.85 9.63 -16.22
CA ASN A 28 12.99 9.37 -14.78
C ASN A 28 12.46 10.54 -13.93
N ALA A 29 12.68 11.79 -14.34
CA ALA A 29 12.13 12.95 -13.66
C ALA A 29 10.60 13.00 -13.78
N ALA A 30 10.05 12.68 -14.95
CA ALA A 30 8.61 12.60 -15.17
C ALA A 30 7.94 11.48 -14.35
N SER A 31 8.57 10.31 -14.25
CA SER A 31 8.06 9.20 -13.43
C SER A 31 8.15 9.49 -11.93
N ALA A 32 9.22 10.16 -11.48
CA ALA A 32 9.35 10.64 -10.11
C ALA A 32 8.29 11.72 -9.78
N ALA A 33 8.04 12.65 -10.69
CA ALA A 33 7.01 13.67 -10.52
C ALA A 33 5.59 13.08 -10.54
N LEU A 34 5.34 12.11 -11.42
CA LEU A 34 4.05 11.43 -11.47
C LEU A 34 3.80 10.58 -10.22
N SER A 35 4.80 9.83 -9.75
CA SER A 35 4.69 9.04 -8.52
C SER A 35 4.54 9.92 -7.27
N ALA A 36 5.26 11.04 -7.21
CA ALA A 36 5.06 12.05 -6.18
C ALA A 36 3.67 12.68 -6.27
N GLY A 37 3.20 13.03 -7.48
CA GLY A 37 1.88 13.60 -7.72
C GLY A 37 0.73 12.65 -7.38
N SER A 38 0.83 11.36 -7.76
CA SER A 38 -0.15 10.34 -7.39
C SER A 38 -0.13 10.05 -5.90
N GLY A 39 1.05 10.06 -5.27
CA GLY A 39 1.19 9.96 -3.82
C GLY A 39 0.55 11.15 -3.10
N LEU A 40 0.68 12.36 -3.64
CA LEU A 40 0.05 13.58 -3.10
C LEU A 40 -1.47 13.60 -3.33
N LEU A 41 -1.96 13.14 -4.48
CA LEU A 41 -3.41 13.01 -4.74
C LEU A 41 -4.05 11.92 -3.87
N ALA A 42 -3.40 10.76 -3.72
CA ALA A 42 -3.83 9.73 -2.77
C ALA A 42 -3.81 10.25 -1.33
N SER A 43 -2.77 11.00 -0.95
CA SER A 43 -2.66 11.65 0.37
C SER A 43 -3.71 12.74 0.57
N GLN A 44 -4.07 13.53 -0.46
CA GLN A 44 -5.05 14.60 -0.36
C GLN A 44 -6.49 14.08 -0.35
N LEU A 45 -6.80 13.06 -1.15
CA LEU A 45 -8.11 12.38 -1.13
C LEU A 45 -8.29 11.60 0.18
N GLY A 46 -7.24 10.92 0.63
CA GLY A 46 -7.17 10.31 1.95
C GLY A 46 -7.37 11.32 3.09
N ALA A 47 -6.63 12.43 3.09
CA ALA A 47 -6.75 13.48 4.11
C ALA A 47 -8.13 14.14 4.16
N LYS A 48 -8.82 14.30 3.02
CA LYS A 48 -10.20 14.83 2.97
C LYS A 48 -11.25 13.86 3.50
N LEU A 49 -11.02 12.55 3.37
CA LEU A 49 -11.86 11.50 3.94
C LEU A 49 -11.41 11.09 5.35
N GLY A 50 -10.26 11.60 5.79
CA GLY A 50 -9.61 11.24 7.04
C GLY A 50 -9.07 9.81 7.06
N LEU A 51 -8.82 9.18 5.91
CA LEU A 51 -8.30 7.82 5.78
C LEU A 51 -6.91 7.89 5.13
N ASP A 52 -5.95 7.13 5.63
CA ASP A 52 -4.57 7.19 5.16
C ASP A 52 -4.23 6.10 4.13
N ASP A 53 -5.07 5.07 4.04
CA ASP A 53 -4.86 3.92 3.14
C ASP A 53 -6.19 3.41 2.56
N ALA A 54 -6.16 2.93 1.31
CA ALA A 54 -7.29 2.31 0.63
C ALA A 54 -6.78 1.37 -0.46
N GLY A 55 -7.21 0.11 -0.43
CA GLY A 55 -6.75 -0.87 -1.42
C GLY A 55 -7.20 -2.30 -1.16
N VAL A 56 -6.58 -3.21 -1.92
CA VAL A 56 -6.73 -4.65 -1.76
C VAL A 56 -5.59 -5.17 -0.88
N SER A 57 -5.92 -5.86 0.20
CA SER A 57 -4.95 -6.55 1.06
C SER A 57 -5.36 -8.00 1.28
N GLN A 58 -4.52 -8.79 1.95
CA GLN A 58 -4.82 -10.20 2.22
C GLN A 58 -5.00 -10.38 3.72
N SER A 59 -6.18 -10.84 4.13
CA SER A 59 -6.48 -11.10 5.53
C SER A 59 -6.31 -12.59 5.80
N ARG A 60 -5.54 -12.91 6.84
CA ARG A 60 -5.39 -14.30 7.27
C ARG A 60 -6.62 -14.75 8.06
N ALA A 61 -7.26 -13.86 8.80
CA ALA A 61 -8.49 -14.16 9.54
C ALA A 61 -9.67 -14.54 8.64
N LEU A 62 -9.77 -13.94 7.44
CA LEU A 62 -10.77 -14.31 6.42
C LEU A 62 -10.27 -15.35 5.40
N GLY A 63 -8.99 -15.70 5.45
CA GLY A 63 -8.39 -16.70 4.53
C GLY A 63 -8.31 -16.26 3.07
N GLY A 64 -8.31 -14.95 2.77
CA GLY A 64 -8.41 -14.45 1.39
C GLY A 64 -8.14 -12.97 1.20
N SER A 65 -8.37 -12.49 -0.01
CA SER A 65 -8.23 -11.07 -0.37
C SER A 65 -9.39 -10.24 0.16
N VAL A 66 -9.10 -9.08 0.71
CA VAL A 66 -10.05 -8.11 1.24
C VAL A 66 -9.87 -6.77 0.56
N ILE A 67 -10.97 -6.09 0.25
CA ILE A 67 -10.95 -4.67 -0.14
C ILE A 67 -11.27 -3.86 1.10
N GLY A 68 -10.45 -2.86 1.39
CA GLY A 68 -10.61 -2.09 2.62
C GLY A 68 -10.00 -0.72 2.58
N VAL A 69 -10.26 0.00 3.66
CA VAL A 69 -9.71 1.30 3.95
C VAL A 69 -9.12 1.30 5.35
N GLY A 70 -8.13 2.15 5.58
CA GLY A 70 -7.44 2.25 6.85
C GLY A 70 -6.97 3.65 7.18
N LYS A 71 -6.64 3.83 8.46
CA LYS A 71 -6.20 5.09 9.04
C LYS A 71 -5.12 4.85 10.08
N TYR A 72 -4.10 5.69 10.06
CA TYR A 72 -3.12 5.83 11.13
C TYR A 72 -3.66 6.85 12.16
N ILE A 73 -4.15 6.34 13.29
CA ILE A 73 -4.60 7.18 14.41
C ILE A 73 -3.41 7.85 15.11
N SER A 74 -2.25 7.21 15.05
CA SER A 74 -0.98 7.77 15.48
C SER A 74 0.14 7.19 14.62
N PRO A 75 1.37 7.73 14.68
CA PRO A 75 2.51 7.17 13.94
C PRO A 75 2.82 5.69 14.25
N LYS A 76 2.23 5.14 15.32
CA LYS A 76 2.45 3.77 15.78
C LYS A 76 1.19 2.93 15.81
N LEU A 77 0.02 3.49 15.50
CA LEU A 77 -1.27 2.81 15.62
C LEU A 77 -2.06 2.96 14.31
N TYR A 78 -2.33 1.81 13.69
CA TYR A 78 -3.12 1.69 12.48
C TYR A 78 -4.42 0.93 12.76
N VAL A 79 -5.51 1.41 12.17
CA VAL A 79 -6.83 0.79 12.20
C VAL A 79 -7.32 0.65 10.77
N GLY A 80 -7.70 -0.55 10.36
CA GLY A 80 -8.25 -0.85 9.04
C GLY A 80 -9.57 -1.59 9.14
N TYR A 81 -10.42 -1.40 8.14
CA TYR A 81 -11.63 -2.19 7.92
C TYR A 81 -11.64 -2.71 6.49
N GLY A 82 -11.83 -4.01 6.34
CA GLY A 82 -11.88 -4.69 5.05
C GLY A 82 -13.08 -5.61 4.93
N VAL A 83 -13.55 -5.78 3.70
CA VAL A 83 -14.59 -6.76 3.34
C VAL A 83 -13.98 -7.81 2.42
N SER A 84 -14.38 -9.07 2.60
CA SER A 84 -13.89 -10.16 1.75
C SER A 84 -14.29 -9.93 0.29
N LEU A 85 -13.34 -10.12 -0.62
CA LEU A 85 -13.60 -10.05 -2.06
C LEU A 85 -14.22 -11.35 -2.57
N VAL A 86 -13.97 -12.46 -1.87
CA VAL A 86 -14.49 -13.79 -2.19
C VAL A 86 -15.20 -14.33 -0.96
N GLY A 87 -16.52 -14.48 -1.06
CA GLY A 87 -17.38 -14.89 0.07
C GLY A 87 -17.95 -13.71 0.87
N ALA A 88 -18.64 -14.02 1.96
CA ALA A 88 -19.23 -13.03 2.86
C ALA A 88 -18.41 -12.92 4.14
N GLY A 89 -18.02 -11.69 4.50
CA GLY A 89 -17.33 -11.43 5.76
C GLY A 89 -16.63 -10.08 5.76
N SER A 90 -16.39 -9.57 6.96
CA SER A 90 -15.58 -8.37 7.17
C SER A 90 -14.53 -8.62 8.24
N VAL A 91 -13.47 -7.83 8.19
CA VAL A 91 -12.35 -7.87 9.12
C VAL A 91 -12.01 -6.46 9.57
N ILE A 92 -11.80 -6.32 10.87
CA ILE A 92 -11.19 -5.15 11.49
C ILE A 92 -9.75 -5.51 11.82
N THR A 93 -8.80 -4.72 11.33
CA THR A 93 -7.38 -4.92 11.57
C THR A 93 -6.86 -3.80 12.45
N LEU A 94 -6.26 -4.15 13.58
CA LEU A 94 -5.58 -3.24 14.47
C LEU A 94 -4.09 -3.59 14.49
N LYS A 95 -3.24 -2.62 14.16
CA LYS A 95 -1.79 -2.83 14.19
C LYS A 95 -1.11 -1.78 15.04
N TYR A 96 -0.28 -2.24 15.99
CA TYR A 96 0.46 -1.39 16.89
C TYR A 96 1.97 -1.68 16.84
N LEU A 97 2.75 -0.65 16.51
CA LEU A 97 4.21 -0.73 16.51
C LEU A 97 4.76 -0.55 17.92
N LEU A 98 5.34 -1.62 18.45
CA LEU A 98 6.09 -1.62 19.70
C LEU A 98 7.49 -1.02 19.47
N ARG A 99 8.17 -0.67 20.58
CA ARG A 99 9.57 -0.23 20.51
C ARG A 99 10.44 -1.45 20.17
N ARG A 100 11.56 -1.23 19.43
CA ARG A 100 12.56 -2.25 19.03
C ARG A 100 12.19 -3.17 17.86
N GLY A 101 11.38 -2.71 16.91
CA GLY A 101 11.09 -3.46 15.68
C GLY A 101 10.09 -4.61 15.85
N PHE A 102 9.33 -4.59 16.95
CA PHE A 102 8.18 -5.48 17.13
C PHE A 102 6.90 -4.76 16.71
N ASP A 103 5.96 -5.48 16.13
CA ASP A 103 4.59 -5.02 15.94
C ASP A 103 3.59 -6.09 16.38
N VAL A 104 2.48 -5.63 16.92
CA VAL A 104 1.35 -6.48 17.30
C VAL A 104 0.24 -6.19 16.33
N GLU A 105 -0.31 -7.24 15.74
CA GLU A 105 -1.40 -7.15 14.78
C GLU A 105 -2.54 -8.05 15.24
N VAL A 106 -3.72 -7.46 15.38
CA VAL A 106 -4.95 -8.12 15.77
C VAL A 106 -5.95 -7.97 14.63
N GLU A 107 -6.41 -9.08 14.10
CA GLU A 107 -7.47 -9.14 13.10
C GLU A 107 -8.70 -9.74 13.77
N SER A 108 -9.82 -9.03 13.75
CA SER A 108 -11.11 -9.53 14.20
C SER A 108 -12.03 -9.62 13.00
N SER A 109 -12.45 -10.83 12.66
CA SER A 109 -13.39 -11.06 11.56
C SER A 109 -14.67 -11.72 12.06
N THR A 110 -15.70 -11.74 11.22
CA THR A 110 -16.93 -12.48 11.49
C THR A 110 -16.74 -14.00 11.61
N VAL A 111 -15.60 -14.53 11.17
CA VAL A 111 -15.31 -15.99 11.17
C VAL A 111 -14.32 -16.34 12.28
N GLU A 112 -13.20 -15.60 12.35
CA GLU A 112 -12.11 -15.86 13.28
C GLU A 112 -11.51 -14.57 13.84
N ASN A 113 -11.07 -14.63 15.10
CA ASN A 113 -10.25 -13.60 15.73
C ASN A 113 -8.81 -14.10 15.83
N ARG A 114 -7.87 -13.27 15.37
CA ARG A 114 -6.45 -13.62 15.32
C ARG A 114 -5.60 -12.53 15.93
N GLY A 115 -4.66 -12.92 16.78
CA GLY A 115 -3.58 -12.06 17.26
C GLY A 115 -2.24 -12.57 16.75
N SER A 116 -1.38 -11.68 16.30
CA SER A 116 -0.01 -12.00 15.90
C SER A 116 0.98 -10.95 16.39
N ILE A 117 2.20 -11.40 16.66
CA ILE A 117 3.32 -10.54 17.01
C ILE A 117 4.38 -10.77 15.94
N ASN A 118 4.69 -9.71 15.19
CA ASN A 118 5.72 -9.75 14.18
C ASN A 118 6.97 -9.06 14.71
N TRP A 119 8.12 -9.53 14.23
CA TRP A 119 9.41 -8.95 14.57
C TRP A 119 10.23 -8.76 13.31
N ARG A 120 10.74 -7.54 13.13
CA ARG A 120 11.60 -7.15 12.01
C ARG A 120 12.93 -6.65 12.55
N ARG A 121 14.02 -7.29 12.15
CA ARG A 121 15.37 -6.70 12.23
C ARG A 121 15.66 -5.95 10.94
N GLU A 122 15.78 -4.64 11.03
CA GLU A 122 16.45 -3.85 10.00
C GLU A 122 17.95 -4.15 10.10
N LYS A 123 18.60 -4.41 8.97
CA LYS A 123 20.06 -4.60 8.85
C LYS A 123 20.68 -3.32 8.34
#